data_AF-A0A534SJX5-F1
#
_entry.id   AF-A0A534SJX5-F1
#
_cell.length_a   1.000
_cell.length_b   1.000
_cell.length_c   1.000
_cell.angle_alpha   90.00
_cell.angle_beta   90.00
_cell.angle_gamma   90.00
#
_symmetry.space_group_name_H-M   'P 1'
#
loop_
_entity.id
_entity.type
_entity.pdbx_description
1 polymer ?
#
loop_
_entity_poly.entity_id
_entity_poly.type
_entity_poly.pdbx_seq_one_letter_code
_entity_poly.pdbx_strand_id
1 'polypeptide(L)'
;MVRRHEVNRARQELYVLTADRRKQTLPYDFDRTRVVYHGREYPIDQLEAGDRIAYRSESAGRRYVETIRILEPVQARSGSRFGQSIPPRPRTDVVEGTVERVDPSLGVFDIRPRTGRTVTVSVPYNARATDVDSFRTLRRGDPVRVEGEFVSPDNLQLSSFLWSRDR
;
A
#
# COMPACT_ATOMS: atom_id res chain seq x y z
N MET A 1 -0.55 -10.43 -18.70
CA MET A 1 -1.65 -9.76 -17.96
C MET A 1 -2.12 -10.68 -16.84
N VAL A 2 -2.27 -10.14 -15.63
CA VAL A 2 -2.66 -10.90 -14.43
C VAL A 2 -4.17 -10.86 -14.21
N ARG A 3 -4.77 -12.01 -13.92
CA ARG A 3 -6.20 -12.17 -13.62
C ARG A 3 -6.51 -11.97 -12.14
N ARG A 4 -5.65 -12.48 -11.27
CA ARG A 4 -5.72 -12.35 -9.81
C ARG A 4 -4.31 -12.44 -9.24
N HIS A 5 -4.06 -11.77 -8.13
CA HIS A 5 -2.85 -11.98 -7.36
C HIS A 5 -3.12 -11.95 -5.85
N GLU A 6 -2.15 -12.40 -5.07
CA GLU A 6 -2.13 -12.40 -3.62
C GLU A 6 -0.71 -12.11 -3.14
N VAL A 7 -0.56 -11.20 -2.17
CA VAL A 7 0.74 -10.76 -1.66
C VAL A 7 1.02 -11.48 -0.34
N ASN A 8 2.04 -12.34 -0.31
CA ASN A 8 2.54 -12.96 0.90
C ASN A 8 3.75 -12.19 1.42
N ARG A 9 3.47 -11.28 2.36
CA ARG A 9 4.49 -10.38 2.93
C ARG A 9 5.50 -11.09 3.80
N ALA A 10 5.10 -12.14 4.51
CA ALA A 10 5.99 -12.93 5.36
C ALA A 10 7.06 -13.70 4.56
N ARG A 11 6.72 -14.09 3.33
CA ARG A 11 7.60 -14.85 2.44
C ARG A 11 8.24 -14.01 1.33
N GLN A 12 7.89 -12.72 1.25
CA GLN A 12 8.30 -11.85 0.15
C GLN A 12 7.94 -12.44 -1.22
N GLU A 13 6.75 -13.04 -1.30
CA GLU A 13 6.26 -13.76 -2.47
C GLU A 13 4.94 -13.14 -2.94
N LEU A 14 4.82 -12.94 -4.25
CA LEU A 14 3.59 -12.53 -4.91
C LEU A 14 3.05 -13.73 -5.70
N TYR A 15 1.91 -14.27 -5.28
CA TYR A 15 1.23 -15.34 -6.00
C TYR A 15 0.35 -14.74 -7.08
N VAL A 16 0.59 -15.13 -8.32
CA VAL A 16 -0.07 -14.59 -9.50
C VAL A 16 -0.83 -15.70 -10.21
N LEU A 17 -2.08 -15.41 -10.57
CA LEU A 17 -2.85 -16.17 -11.55
C LEU A 17 -2.92 -15.35 -12.83
N THR A 18 -2.26 -15.80 -13.88
CA THR A 18 -2.23 -15.14 -15.18
C THR A 18 -3.54 -15.35 -15.95
N ALA A 19 -3.78 -14.57 -17.01
CA ALA A 19 -4.98 -14.67 -17.83
C ALA A 19 -5.19 -16.07 -18.45
N ASP A 20 -4.10 -16.77 -18.79
CA ASP A 20 -4.05 -18.15 -19.26
C ASP A 20 -4.15 -19.21 -18.13
N ARG A 21 -4.59 -18.79 -16.93
CA ARG A 21 -4.79 -19.64 -15.73
C ARG A 21 -3.53 -20.33 -15.19
N ARG A 22 -2.34 -19.87 -15.56
CA ARG A 22 -1.09 -20.34 -14.96
C ARG A 22 -0.91 -19.69 -13.59
N LYS A 23 -0.49 -20.49 -12.61
CA LYS A 23 -0.07 -20.01 -11.30
C LYS A 23 1.43 -19.75 -11.33
N GLN A 24 1.84 -18.60 -10.82
CA GLN A 24 3.24 -18.22 -10.75
C GLN A 24 3.52 -17.57 -9.41
N THR A 25 4.64 -17.94 -8.79
CA THR A 25 5.15 -17.28 -7.60
C THR A 25 6.25 -16.34 -8.03
N LEU A 26 6.08 -15.06 -7.76
CA LEU A 26 7.03 -14.01 -8.04
C LEU A 26 7.66 -13.57 -6.72
N PRO A 27 8.89 -14.00 -6.41
CA PRO A 27 9.65 -13.36 -5.34
C PRO A 27 9.77 -11.86 -5.60
N TYR A 28 9.72 -11.08 -4.53
CA TYR A 28 9.92 -9.64 -4.58
C TYR A 28 10.91 -9.20 -3.50
N ASP A 29 11.45 -8.01 -3.68
CA ASP A 29 12.34 -7.33 -2.75
C ASP A 29 11.70 -6.00 -2.32
N PHE A 30 11.60 -5.72 -1.02
CA PHE A 30 10.92 -4.52 -0.51
C PHE A 30 11.58 -3.22 -0.96
N ASP A 31 12.91 -3.20 -1.08
CA ASP A 31 13.68 -2.00 -1.39
C ASP A 31 13.84 -1.81 -2.91
N ARG A 32 13.77 -2.90 -3.67
CA ARG A 32 14.06 -2.90 -5.11
C ARG A 32 12.85 -3.07 -5.99
N THR A 33 11.77 -3.67 -5.49
CA THR A 33 10.56 -3.88 -6.28
C THR A 33 9.73 -2.62 -6.27
N ARG A 34 9.43 -2.13 -7.47
CA ARG A 34 8.67 -0.88 -7.63
C ARG A 34 7.29 -1.17 -8.19
N VAL A 35 6.29 -0.60 -7.54
CA VAL A 35 4.92 -0.57 -8.03
C VAL A 35 4.72 0.73 -8.80
N VAL A 36 4.20 0.66 -10.01
CA VAL A 36 3.96 1.82 -10.86
C VAL A 36 2.48 1.97 -11.14
N TYR A 37 1.92 3.12 -10.79
CA TYR A 37 0.53 3.47 -11.09
C TYR A 37 0.45 4.89 -11.65
N HIS A 38 -0.19 5.05 -12.81
CA HIS A 38 -0.26 6.33 -13.55
C HIS A 38 1.08 7.10 -13.66
N GLY A 39 2.20 6.35 -13.81
CA GLY A 39 3.53 6.93 -13.96
C GLY A 39 4.22 7.36 -12.66
N ARG A 40 3.61 7.10 -11.51
CA ARG A 40 4.22 7.30 -10.18
C ARG A 40 4.71 5.97 -9.62
N GLU A 41 5.85 6.00 -8.94
CA GLU A 41 6.41 4.85 -8.24
C GLU A 41 5.91 4.79 -6.80
N TYR A 42 5.65 3.58 -6.32
CA TYR A 42 5.17 3.25 -5.00
C TYR A 42 5.92 2.02 -4.48
N PRO A 43 6.10 1.90 -3.16
CA PRO A 43 6.66 0.69 -2.58
C PRO A 43 5.67 -0.49 -2.72
N ILE A 44 6.21 -1.73 -2.70
CA ILE A 44 5.42 -2.95 -2.92
C ILE A 44 4.42 -3.27 -1.80
N ASP A 45 4.64 -2.71 -0.62
CA ASP A 45 3.69 -2.74 0.50
C ASP A 45 2.31 -2.14 0.13
N GLN A 46 2.27 -1.18 -0.80
CA GLN A 46 1.04 -0.58 -1.33
C GLN A 46 0.31 -1.42 -2.37
N LEU A 47 0.86 -2.56 -2.80
CA LEU A 47 0.16 -3.45 -3.71
C LEU A 47 -0.96 -4.19 -2.94
N GLU A 48 -2.19 -4.05 -3.41
CA GLU A 48 -3.34 -4.68 -2.78
C GLU A 48 -3.79 -5.95 -3.50
N ALA A 49 -4.04 -6.98 -2.71
CA ALA A 49 -4.55 -8.26 -3.21
C ALA A 49 -5.87 -8.03 -3.94
N GLY A 50 -5.82 -8.22 -5.26
CA GLY A 50 -6.96 -7.97 -6.13
C GLY A 50 -6.62 -7.06 -7.29
N ASP A 51 -5.69 -6.11 -7.16
CA ASP A 51 -5.30 -5.21 -8.26
C ASP A 51 -4.99 -5.98 -9.55
N ARG A 52 -5.45 -5.44 -10.68
CA ARG A 52 -5.03 -5.97 -11.98
C ARG A 52 -3.70 -5.38 -12.30
N ILE A 53 -2.71 -6.25 -12.45
CA ILE A 53 -1.33 -5.85 -12.68
C ILE A 53 -0.79 -6.40 -14.00
N ALA A 54 0.19 -5.69 -14.54
CA ALA A 54 1.21 -6.24 -15.41
C ALA A 54 2.52 -6.22 -14.64
N TYR A 55 3.42 -7.15 -14.92
CA TYR A 55 4.74 -7.14 -14.31
C TYR A 55 5.78 -7.41 -15.37
N ARG A 56 6.98 -6.89 -15.15
CA ARG A 56 8.16 -7.20 -15.95
C ARG A 56 9.16 -7.93 -15.06
N SER A 57 9.46 -9.17 -15.42
CA SER A 57 10.59 -9.91 -14.88
C SER A 57 11.69 -9.91 -15.94
N GLU A 58 12.76 -9.14 -15.73
CA GLU A 58 13.95 -9.26 -16.59
C GLU A 58 14.55 -10.65 -16.38
N SER A 59 14.46 -11.47 -17.43
CA SER A 59 14.86 -12.87 -17.37
C SER A 59 16.32 -13.00 -17.79
N ALA A 60 17.22 -12.99 -16.81
CA ALA A 60 18.47 -13.77 -16.75
C ALA A 60 19.26 -13.36 -15.49
N GLY A 61 19.03 -14.07 -14.37
CA GLY A 61 19.86 -13.97 -13.16
C GLY A 61 19.29 -13.17 -11.98
N ARG A 62 18.23 -12.39 -12.17
CA ARG A 62 17.53 -11.70 -11.06
C ARG A 62 16.46 -12.61 -10.44
N ARG A 63 16.51 -12.78 -9.12
CA ARG A 63 15.60 -13.66 -8.34
C ARG A 63 14.34 -12.94 -7.87
N TYR A 64 13.98 -11.77 -8.41
CA TYR A 64 12.82 -11.00 -7.97
C TYR A 64 12.18 -10.23 -9.13
N VAL A 65 10.91 -9.86 -8.98
CA VAL A 65 10.21 -8.96 -9.92
C VAL A 65 10.65 -7.52 -9.69
N GLU A 66 11.07 -6.83 -10.75
CA GLU A 66 11.59 -5.46 -10.64
C GLU A 66 10.47 -4.42 -10.68
N THR A 67 9.54 -4.56 -11.63
CA THR A 67 8.46 -3.59 -11.82
C THR A 67 7.11 -4.29 -11.91
N ILE A 68 6.19 -3.82 -11.08
CA ILE A 68 4.77 -4.18 -11.10
C ILE A 68 3.98 -2.94 -11.50
N ARG A 69 3.32 -2.97 -12.65
CA ARG A 69 2.44 -1.89 -13.09
C ARG A 69 1.00 -2.22 -12.72
N ILE A 70 0.35 -1.34 -11.96
CA ILE A 70 -1.08 -1.44 -11.69
C ILE A 70 -1.83 -0.92 -12.92
N LEU A 71 -2.67 -1.78 -13.48
CA LEU A 71 -3.56 -1.46 -14.60
C LEU A 71 -4.92 -0.98 -14.09
N GLU A 72 -5.43 -1.60 -13.02
CA GLU A 72 -6.72 -1.24 -12.44
C GLU A 72 -6.76 -1.63 -10.94
N PRO A 73 -6.99 -0.67 -10.03
CA PRO A 73 -7.13 -0.91 -8.59
C PRO A 73 -8.33 -1.81 -8.27
N VAL A 74 -8.25 -2.58 -7.19
CA VAL A 74 -9.37 -3.38 -6.67
C VAL A 74 -10.56 -2.52 -6.23
N GLN A 75 -10.30 -1.35 -5.69
CA GLN A 75 -11.31 -0.44 -5.16
C GLN A 75 -12.06 0.30 -6.28
N ALA A 76 -11.42 0.55 -7.42
CA ALA A 76 -12.11 1.07 -8.61
C ALA A 76 -13.14 0.08 -9.17
N ARG A 77 -12.97 -1.22 -8.92
CA ARG A 77 -13.92 -2.27 -9.32
C ARG A 77 -15.05 -2.49 -8.32
N SER A 78 -14.93 -1.97 -7.10
CA SER A 78 -15.98 -2.05 -6.08
C SER A 78 -17.17 -1.11 -6.33
N GLY A 79 -17.19 -0.38 -7.45
CA GLY A 79 -18.34 0.43 -7.86
C GLY A 79 -19.61 -0.34 -8.26
N SER A 80 -19.59 -1.68 -8.28
CA SER A 80 -20.82 -2.47 -8.50
C SER A 80 -20.67 -3.91 -8.03
N ARG A 81 -21.25 -4.22 -6.85
CA ARG A 81 -21.83 -5.53 -6.49
C ARG A 81 -22.47 -5.45 -5.10
N PHE A 82 -23.79 -5.24 -5.10
CA PHE A 82 -24.65 -5.65 -4.00
C PHE A 82 -24.56 -7.18 -3.85
N GLY A 83 -24.39 -7.67 -2.62
CA GLY A 83 -24.61 -9.08 -2.26
C GLY A 83 -23.40 -10.00 -2.37
N GLN A 84 -22.41 -9.83 -1.49
CA GLN A 84 -21.52 -10.93 -1.12
C GLN A 84 -21.10 -10.74 0.35
N SER A 85 -21.27 -11.79 1.16
CA SER A 85 -21.04 -11.79 2.61
C SER A 85 -19.81 -10.98 2.99
N ILE A 86 -20.02 -9.95 3.81
CA ILE A 86 -18.98 -9.10 4.38
C ILE A 86 -18.07 -10.02 5.22
N PRO A 87 -16.83 -10.33 4.80
CA PRO A 87 -15.86 -10.83 5.76
C PRO A 87 -15.71 -9.76 6.85
N PRO A 88 -15.52 -10.12 8.14
CA PRO A 88 -15.40 -9.14 9.21
C PRO A 88 -14.46 -8.03 8.75
N ARG A 89 -14.91 -6.77 8.78
CA ARG A 89 -14.09 -5.63 8.36
C ARG A 89 -12.72 -5.81 9.03
N PRO A 90 -11.60 -5.80 8.27
CA PRO A 90 -10.28 -5.82 8.89
C PRO A 90 -10.28 -4.74 9.97
N ARG A 91 -9.78 -5.09 11.16
CA ARG A 91 -9.79 -4.16 12.29
C ARG A 91 -8.95 -2.96 11.87
N THR A 92 -9.60 -1.83 11.66
CA THR A 92 -8.89 -0.59 11.36
C THR A 92 -8.21 -0.15 12.64
N ASP A 93 -6.88 -0.13 12.62
CA ASP A 93 -6.07 0.32 13.74
C ASP A 93 -5.93 1.83 13.69
N VAL A 94 -5.91 2.46 14.86
CA VAL A 94 -5.72 3.90 15.00
C VAL A 94 -4.35 4.16 15.58
N VAL A 95 -3.57 4.97 14.87
CA VAL A 95 -2.25 5.42 15.31
C VAL A 95 -2.30 6.92 15.52
N GLU A 96 -1.89 7.34 16.71
CA GLU A 96 -1.80 8.74 17.10
C GLU A 96 -0.38 9.04 17.56
N GLY A 97 0.15 10.18 17.11
CA GLY A 97 1.49 10.60 17.49
C GLY A 97 1.91 11.89 16.83
N THR A 98 3.22 12.07 16.74
CA THR A 98 3.85 13.23 16.08
C THR A 98 4.59 12.75 14.84
N VAL A 99 4.47 13.48 13.74
CA VAL A 99 5.20 13.19 12.51
C VAL A 99 6.70 13.38 12.75
N GLU A 100 7.47 12.32 12.54
CA GLU A 100 8.94 12.33 12.70
C GLU A 100 9.63 12.62 11.36
N ARG A 101 9.10 12.07 10.27
CA ARG A 101 9.64 12.20 8.91
C ARG A 101 8.50 12.13 7.89
N VAL A 102 8.67 12.81 6.75
CA VAL A 102 7.76 12.72 5.60
C VAL A 102 8.62 12.49 4.37
N ASP A 103 8.27 11.50 3.55
CA ASP A 103 8.83 11.29 2.22
C ASP A 103 7.71 11.39 1.17
N PRO A 104 7.54 12.59 0.57
CA PRO A 104 6.51 12.80 -0.45
C PRO A 104 6.75 12.02 -1.73
N SER A 105 8.00 11.63 -2.01
CA SER A 105 8.35 10.91 -3.23
C SER A 105 7.92 9.46 -3.18
N LEU A 106 7.95 8.86 -1.99
CA LEU A 106 7.50 7.50 -1.72
C LEU A 106 6.05 7.42 -1.22
N GLY A 107 5.43 8.57 -0.92
CA GLY A 107 4.08 8.61 -0.35
C GLY A 107 4.03 8.02 1.06
N VAL A 108 5.10 8.17 1.84
CA VAL A 108 5.18 7.64 3.21
C VAL A 108 5.51 8.74 4.23
N PHE A 109 5.14 8.52 5.49
CA PHE A 109 5.57 9.34 6.61
C PHE A 109 5.68 8.51 7.88
N ASP A 110 6.55 8.92 8.79
CA ASP A 110 6.79 8.22 10.04
C ASP A 110 6.04 8.92 11.17
N ILE A 111 5.26 8.17 11.94
CA ILE A 111 4.63 8.63 13.17
C ILE A 111 5.43 8.10 14.35
N ARG A 112 5.79 8.98 15.28
CA ARG A 112 6.26 8.63 16.61
C ARG A 112 5.09 8.66 17.59
N PRO A 113 4.55 7.51 18.02
CA PRO A 113 3.50 7.50 19.04
C PRO A 113 4.06 7.94 20.40
N ARG A 114 3.19 8.36 21.32
CA ARG A 114 3.59 8.70 22.69
C ARG A 114 4.21 7.50 23.42
N THR A 115 3.74 6.31 23.10
CA THR A 115 4.20 5.04 23.65
C THR A 115 4.44 4.06 22.51
N GLY A 116 5.60 3.41 22.51
CA GLY A 116 5.94 2.39 21.50
C GLY A 116 6.97 2.86 20.47
N ARG A 117 6.99 2.14 19.35
CA ARG A 117 7.96 2.32 18.26
C ARG A 117 7.42 3.25 17.19
N THR A 118 8.32 3.83 16.39
CA THR A 118 7.94 4.56 15.18
C THR A 118 7.17 3.65 14.24
N VAL A 119 6.09 4.17 13.68
CA VAL A 119 5.28 3.50 12.66
C VAL A 119 5.44 4.24 11.35
N THR A 120 5.87 3.55 10.31
CA THR A 120 5.85 4.05 8.93
C THR A 120 4.42 3.93 8.40
N VAL A 121 3.88 5.03 7.89
CA VAL A 121 2.54 5.09 7.30
C VAL A 121 2.65 5.32 5.80
N SER A 122 2.11 4.39 5.02
CA SER A 122 2.09 4.45 3.56
C SER A 122 0.73 4.96 3.08
N VAL A 123 0.72 6.03 2.28
CA VAL A 123 -0.49 6.59 1.65
C VAL A 123 -0.79 5.79 0.38
N PRO A 124 -1.95 5.10 0.30
CA PRO A 124 -2.30 4.34 -0.89
C PRO A 124 -2.33 5.23 -2.14
N TYR A 125 -1.91 4.66 -3.27
CA TYR A 125 -1.96 5.33 -4.56
C TYR A 125 -3.38 5.76 -4.99
N ASN A 126 -4.41 5.12 -4.44
CA ASN A 126 -5.84 5.40 -4.63
C ASN A 126 -6.49 6.09 -3.43
N ALA A 127 -5.69 6.65 -2.52
CA ALA A 127 -6.19 7.44 -1.39
C ALA A 127 -7.11 8.58 -1.87
N ARG A 128 -8.05 8.99 -1.01
CA ARG A 128 -8.98 10.08 -1.34
C ARG A 128 -8.18 11.37 -1.52
N ALA A 129 -8.68 12.27 -2.37
CA ALA A 129 -8.02 13.55 -2.61
C ALA A 129 -7.75 14.32 -1.30
N THR A 130 -8.69 14.26 -0.35
CA THR A 130 -8.56 14.86 0.98
C THR A 130 -7.38 14.29 1.77
N ASP A 131 -7.19 12.97 1.76
CA ASP A 131 -6.08 12.31 2.47
C ASP A 131 -4.74 12.61 1.81
N VAL A 132 -4.72 12.67 0.47
CA VAL A 132 -3.54 13.06 -0.31
C VAL A 132 -3.14 14.50 0.01
N ASP A 133 -4.11 15.41 0.11
CA ASP A 133 -3.84 16.81 0.44
C ASP A 133 -3.39 16.97 1.90
N SER A 134 -4.04 16.28 2.85
CA SER A 134 -3.55 16.18 4.25
C SER A 134 -2.10 15.73 4.28
N PHE A 135 -1.76 14.63 3.61
CA PHE A 135 -0.38 14.14 3.52
C PHE A 135 0.61 15.17 2.95
N ARG A 136 0.25 15.87 1.87
CA ARG A 136 1.10 16.92 1.26
C ARG A 136 1.35 18.09 2.19
N THR A 137 0.40 18.37 3.09
CA THR A 137 0.54 19.46 4.07
C THR A 137 1.30 19.05 5.32
N LEU A 138 1.48 17.75 5.60
CA LEU A 138 2.21 17.27 6.78
C LEU A 138 3.65 17.78 6.82
N ARG A 139 4.10 18.10 8.02
CA ARG A 139 5.48 18.48 8.35
C ARG A 139 5.93 17.70 9.57
N ARG A 140 7.25 17.55 9.70
CA ARG A 140 7.86 17.05 10.93
C ARG A 140 7.42 17.91 12.12
N GLY A 141 6.99 17.26 13.20
CA GLY A 141 6.47 17.90 14.41
C GLY A 141 4.96 18.06 14.44
N ASP A 142 4.25 17.79 13.33
CA ASP A 142 2.79 17.89 13.32
C ASP A 142 2.16 16.76 14.17
N PRO A 143 1.19 17.07 15.03
CA PRO A 143 0.36 16.05 15.64
C PRO A 143 -0.57 15.46 14.59
N VAL A 144 -0.70 14.14 14.60
CA VAL A 144 -1.51 13.43 13.62
C VAL A 144 -2.20 12.24 14.27
N ARG A 145 -3.43 11.98 13.81
CA ARG A 145 -4.17 10.78 14.12
C ARG A 145 -4.70 10.17 12.83
N VAL A 146 -4.33 8.93 12.58
CA VAL A 146 -4.69 8.20 11.35
C VAL A 146 -5.34 6.88 11.68
N GLU A 147 -6.21 6.44 10.78
CA GLU A 147 -6.71 5.08 10.75
C GLU A 147 -6.11 4.32 9.57
N GLY A 148 -5.83 3.03 9.76
CA GLY A 148 -5.28 2.18 8.70
C GLY A 148 -5.24 0.71 9.07
N GLU A 149 -4.54 -0.06 8.25
CA GLU A 149 -4.31 -1.50 8.47
C GLU A 149 -2.81 -1.76 8.60
N PHE A 150 -2.37 -2.40 9.68
CA PHE A 150 -0.97 -2.82 9.82
C PHE A 150 -0.67 -3.97 8.85
N VAL A 151 0.16 -3.68 7.85
CA VAL A 151 0.68 -4.68 6.91
C VAL A 151 1.91 -5.41 7.49
N SER A 152 2.55 -4.82 8.49
CA SER A 152 3.56 -5.43 9.37
C SER A 152 3.60 -4.67 10.71
N PRO A 153 4.34 -5.14 11.73
CA PRO A 153 4.33 -4.51 13.06
C PRO A 153 4.70 -3.02 13.09
N ASP A 154 5.55 -2.58 12.17
CA ASP A 154 6.04 -1.20 12.07
C ASP A 154 5.52 -0.45 10.83
N ASN A 155 4.68 -1.07 9.99
CA ASN A 155 4.17 -0.46 8.75
C ASN A 155 2.64 -0.51 8.70
N LEU A 156 2.01 0.66 8.57
CA LEU A 156 0.57 0.84 8.48
C LEU A 156 0.20 1.43 7.11
N GLN A 157 -0.76 0.80 6.42
CA GLN A 157 -1.35 1.36 5.22
C GLN A 157 -2.49 2.29 5.61
N LEU A 158 -2.44 3.55 5.17
CA LEU A 158 -3.41 4.58 5.53
C LEU A 158 -4.79 4.28 4.92
N SER A 159 -5.83 4.34 5.75
CA SER A 159 -7.23 4.38 5.30
C SER A 159 -7.77 5.81 5.26
N SER A 160 -7.53 6.60 6.32
CA SER A 160 -7.97 8.00 6.41
C SER A 160 -7.17 8.77 7.44
N PHE A 161 -7.02 10.07 7.23
CA PHE A 161 -6.69 11.00 8.31
C PHE A 161 -7.93 11.22 9.18
N LEU A 162 -7.82 10.97 10.48
CA LEU A 162 -8.87 11.28 11.45
C LEU A 162 -8.71 12.70 12.00
N TRP A 163 -7.46 13.15 12.09
CA TRP A 163 -7.12 14.53 12.40
C TRP A 163 -5.74 14.83 11.83
N SER A 164 -5.70 15.79 10.91
CA SER A 164 -4.50 16.51 10.50
C SER A 164 -4.81 17.99 10.77
N ARG A 165 -4.05 18.62 11.68
CA ARG A 165 -4.13 20.04 12.09
C ARG A 165 -5.16 20.87 11.30
N ASP A 166 -6.28 21.21 11.95
CA ASP A 166 -7.10 22.34 11.52
C ASP A 166 -6.26 23.62 11.64
N ARG A 167 -6.39 24.47 10.63
CA ARG A 167 -5.55 25.63 10.38
C ARG A 167 -5.58 26.64 11.52
#